data_AF-A0A0D2DM44-F1
#
_entry.id   AF-A0A0D2DM44-F1
#
_cell.length_a   1.000
_cell.length_b   1.000
_cell.length_c   1.000
_cell.angle_alpha   90.00
_cell.angle_beta   90.00
_cell.angle_gamma   90.00
#
_symmetry.space_group_name_H-M   'P 1'
#
loop_
_entity.id
_entity.type
_entity.pdbx_description
1 polymer ?
#
loop_
_entity_poly.entity_id
_entity_poly.type
_entity_poly.pdbx_seq_one_letter_code
_entity_poly.pdbx_strand_id
1 'polypeptide(L)'
;MTAHWFQYLQKEIPTLKTHFISLKLPSSLPDDVATQLKGRSMLVRKLRVFPLEAIVRGYITGSAWSSYKKTGEVNGKKMPEGLQESQEFPEPIYTPSTKAELGEHDENITTERAAKIVGEKYAKRIEELSLQVYKAARDYARERGIIIADTKFEFGLDEEADEVVLIDEVLTPDSSRFWPKSEYQVGRSQSSFDKQGLRDWLTQNGLKGKEDVEMPDDVVEATRAKYLEAFKILTGASLEETLRTMD
;
A
#
# COMPACT_ATOMS: atom_id res chain seq x y z
N MET A 1 7.92 7.87 -4.51
CA MET A 1 7.91 6.40 -4.34
C MET A 1 6.95 5.75 -5.33
N THR A 2 5.67 6.13 -5.35
CA THR A 2 4.68 5.62 -6.31
C THR A 2 5.15 5.60 -7.78
N ALA A 3 5.70 6.71 -8.28
CA ALA A 3 6.21 6.77 -9.65
C ALA A 3 7.34 5.75 -9.94
N HIS A 4 8.24 5.52 -8.98
CA HIS A 4 9.28 4.49 -9.08
C HIS A 4 8.64 3.10 -9.20
N TRP A 5 7.63 2.82 -8.37
CA TRP A 5 6.90 1.55 -8.43
C TRP A 5 6.16 1.36 -9.73
N PHE A 6 5.46 2.38 -10.25
CA PHE A 6 4.82 2.26 -11.56
C PHE A 6 5.82 1.92 -12.66
N GLN A 7 6.97 2.59 -12.70
CA GLN A 7 8.02 2.31 -13.68
C GLN A 7 8.57 0.88 -13.54
N TYR A 8 8.92 0.48 -12.32
CA TYR A 8 9.43 -0.86 -12.05
C TYR A 8 8.40 -1.94 -12.43
N LEU A 9 7.16 -1.81 -11.96
CA LEU A 9 6.11 -2.80 -12.17
C LEU A 9 5.70 -2.92 -13.64
N GLN A 10 5.69 -1.83 -14.41
CA GLN A 10 5.41 -1.90 -15.84
C GLN A 10 6.54 -2.58 -16.63
N LYS A 11 7.78 -2.50 -16.13
CA LYS A 11 8.90 -3.24 -16.72
C LYS A 11 8.79 -4.74 -16.43
N GLU A 12 8.48 -5.11 -15.19
CA GLU A 12 8.38 -6.52 -14.77
C GLU A 12 7.07 -7.19 -15.23
N ILE A 13 6.00 -6.40 -15.39
CA ILE A 13 4.68 -6.85 -15.82
C ILE A 13 4.27 -6.01 -17.04
N PRO A 14 4.71 -6.36 -18.26
CA PRO A 14 4.45 -5.56 -19.46
C PRO A 14 2.97 -5.35 -19.79
N THR A 15 2.09 -6.22 -19.28
CA THR A 15 0.64 -6.12 -19.45
C THR A 15 -0.03 -5.21 -18.41
N LEU A 16 0.70 -4.74 -17.39
CA LEU A 16 0.15 -3.88 -16.34
C LEU A 16 -0.12 -2.48 -16.90
N LYS A 17 -1.38 -2.07 -16.82
CA LYS A 17 -1.80 -0.69 -17.07
C LYS A 17 -1.84 0.08 -15.76
N THR A 18 -1.42 1.34 -15.81
CA THR A 18 -1.47 2.26 -14.67
C THR A 18 -2.16 3.55 -15.10
N HIS A 19 -2.74 4.29 -14.16
CA HIS A 19 -3.26 5.63 -14.46
C HIS A 19 -2.15 6.68 -14.63
N PHE A 20 -0.90 6.35 -14.33
CA PHE A 20 0.18 7.30 -14.23
C PHE A 20 0.62 7.78 -15.62
N ILE A 21 0.64 9.10 -15.81
CA ILE A 21 1.08 9.74 -17.06
C ILE A 21 2.48 10.33 -16.87
N SER A 22 2.65 11.20 -15.88
CA SER A 22 3.91 11.90 -15.65
C SER A 22 3.95 12.55 -14.27
N LEU A 23 5.16 12.94 -13.84
CA LEU A 23 5.37 13.86 -12.72
C LEU A 23 5.45 15.33 -13.17
N LYS A 24 5.46 15.59 -14.48
CA LYS A 24 5.56 16.94 -15.02
C LYS A 24 4.28 17.72 -14.75
N LEU A 25 4.44 18.87 -14.10
CA LEU A 25 3.35 19.81 -13.86
C LEU A 25 2.98 20.56 -15.17
N PRO A 26 1.70 20.93 -15.36
CA PRO A 26 1.28 21.77 -16.47
C PRO A 26 2.03 23.11 -16.48
N SER A 27 2.57 23.52 -17.62
CA SER A 27 3.29 24.79 -17.78
C SER A 27 2.40 26.03 -17.62
N SER A 28 1.08 25.84 -17.57
CA SER A 28 0.10 26.91 -17.35
C SER A 28 -0.11 27.25 -15.87
N LEU A 29 0.51 26.51 -14.94
CA LEU A 29 0.38 26.80 -13.51
C LEU A 29 1.20 28.04 -13.13
N PRO A 30 0.68 28.92 -12.26
CA PRO A 30 1.46 29.97 -11.62
C PRO A 30 2.67 29.39 -10.87
N ASP A 31 3.79 30.13 -10.82
CA ASP A 31 5.06 29.66 -10.24
C ASP A 31 4.96 29.31 -8.74
N ASP A 32 4.18 30.07 -7.98
CA ASP A 32 3.92 29.84 -6.55
C ASP A 32 3.12 28.55 -6.32
N VAL A 33 2.17 28.25 -7.21
CA VAL A 33 1.40 27.00 -7.21
C VAL A 33 2.29 25.84 -7.64
N ALA A 34 3.08 26.00 -8.70
CA ALA A 34 3.99 24.97 -9.19
C ALA A 34 5.02 24.57 -8.12
N THR A 35 5.55 25.56 -7.38
CA THR A 35 6.48 25.33 -6.27
C THR A 35 5.86 24.47 -5.16
N GLN A 36 4.59 24.71 -4.83
CA GLN A 36 3.88 23.93 -3.81
C GLN A 36 3.56 22.50 -4.24
N LEU A 37 3.37 22.26 -5.54
CA LEU A 37 2.97 20.97 -6.09
C LEU A 37 4.17 20.11 -6.54
N LYS A 38 5.33 20.72 -6.81
CA LYS A 38 6.53 20.02 -7.28
C LYS A 38 6.92 18.92 -6.28
N GLY A 39 7.17 17.72 -6.81
CA GLY A 39 7.60 16.57 -6.01
C GLY A 39 6.49 15.84 -5.23
N ARG A 40 5.25 16.36 -5.24
CA ARG A 40 4.11 15.79 -4.51
C ARG A 40 2.83 15.72 -5.33
N SER A 41 2.95 15.76 -6.66
CA SER A 41 1.83 15.68 -7.60
C SER A 41 2.15 14.73 -8.73
N MET A 42 1.13 14.06 -9.24
CA MET A 42 1.21 13.19 -10.41
C MET A 42 0.09 13.58 -11.37
N LEU A 43 0.42 13.68 -12.66
CA LEU A 43 -0.58 13.73 -13.71
C LEU A 43 -1.06 12.30 -13.98
N VAL A 44 -2.37 12.09 -13.90
CA VAL A 44 -2.99 10.76 -14.00
C VAL A 44 -4.21 10.76 -14.92
N ARG A 45 -4.52 9.61 -15.50
CA ARG A 45 -5.78 9.37 -16.21
C ARG A 45 -6.92 9.27 -15.21
N LYS A 46 -8.00 10.02 -15.44
CA LYS A 46 -9.24 9.85 -14.68
C LYS A 46 -9.95 8.57 -15.15
N LEU A 47 -10.28 7.70 -14.22
CA LEU A 47 -10.93 6.39 -14.47
C LEU A 47 -12.06 6.17 -13.48
N ARG A 48 -13.01 5.30 -13.82
CA ARG A 48 -14.05 4.87 -12.89
C ARG A 48 -13.47 3.92 -11.86
N VAL A 49 -13.48 4.27 -10.58
CA VAL A 49 -12.86 3.48 -9.51
C VAL A 49 -13.74 2.28 -9.14
N PHE A 50 -13.13 1.10 -9.00
CA PHE A 50 -13.82 -0.04 -8.40
C PHE A 50 -13.92 0.17 -6.88
N PRO A 51 -15.11 -0.02 -6.25
CA PRO A 51 -15.32 0.26 -4.84
C PRO A 51 -14.78 -0.86 -3.93
N LEU A 52 -13.51 -1.22 -4.12
CA LEU A 52 -12.81 -2.25 -3.36
C LEU A 52 -11.42 -1.75 -2.98
N GLU A 53 -11.02 -2.09 -1.76
CA GLU A 53 -9.62 -2.10 -1.38
C GLU A 53 -9.04 -3.48 -1.68
N ALA A 54 -8.14 -3.54 -2.66
CA ALA A 54 -7.54 -4.79 -3.11
C ALA A 54 -6.29 -5.10 -2.27
N ILE A 55 -6.51 -5.64 -1.07
CA ILE A 55 -5.42 -5.94 -0.12
C ILE A 55 -4.80 -7.30 -0.42
N VAL A 56 -3.48 -7.36 -0.47
CA VAL A 56 -2.71 -8.61 -0.54
C VAL A 56 -1.80 -8.73 0.68
N ARG A 57 -1.73 -9.92 1.25
CA ARG A 57 -0.94 -10.23 2.44
C ARG A 57 0.02 -11.37 2.13
N GLY A 58 1.32 -11.14 2.29
CA GLY A 58 2.30 -12.21 2.33
C GLY A 58 2.59 -12.67 3.75
N TYR A 59 2.20 -11.90 4.77
CA TYR A 59 2.43 -12.22 6.17
C TYR A 59 1.17 -12.00 6.99
N ILE A 60 0.97 -12.81 8.02
CA ILE A 60 -0.17 -12.67 8.92
C ILE A 60 0.12 -11.62 9.99
N THR A 61 -0.52 -10.46 9.88
CA THR A 61 -0.37 -9.34 10.83
C THR A 61 -1.64 -8.50 10.89
N GLY A 62 -1.67 -7.48 11.76
CA GLY A 62 -2.75 -6.51 11.83
C GLY A 62 -4.15 -7.13 11.99
N SER A 63 -5.08 -6.72 11.13
CA SER A 63 -6.47 -7.20 11.15
C SER A 63 -6.58 -8.69 10.82
N ALA A 64 -5.73 -9.21 9.92
CA ALA A 64 -5.70 -10.64 9.59
C ALA A 64 -5.27 -11.49 10.79
N TRP A 65 -4.21 -11.08 11.50
CA TRP A 65 -3.78 -11.75 12.74
C TRP A 65 -4.85 -11.67 13.83
N SER A 66 -5.50 -10.51 13.97
CA SER A 66 -6.57 -10.32 14.96
C SER A 66 -7.78 -11.21 14.68
N SER A 67 -8.17 -11.35 13.41
CA SER A 67 -9.25 -12.25 12.98
C SER A 67 -8.86 -13.72 13.22
N TYR A 68 -7.67 -14.12 12.77
CA TYR A 68 -7.17 -15.49 12.94
C TYR A 68 -7.14 -15.92 14.41
N LYS A 69 -6.68 -15.07 15.33
CA LYS A 69 -6.70 -15.39 16.77
C LYS A 69 -8.11 -15.59 17.33
N LYS A 70 -9.13 -14.93 16.76
CA LYS A 70 -10.52 -15.04 17.21
C LYS A 70 -11.25 -16.24 16.61
N THR A 71 -11.07 -16.50 15.31
CA THR A 71 -11.90 -17.45 14.56
C THR A 71 -11.13 -18.52 13.81
N GLY A 72 -9.80 -18.41 13.71
CA GLY A 72 -8.98 -19.23 12.83
C GLY A 72 -9.09 -18.84 11.35
N GLU A 73 -9.75 -17.72 11.04
CA GLU A 73 -10.07 -17.30 9.67
C GLU A 73 -9.52 -15.93 9.32
N VAL A 74 -9.25 -15.73 8.03
CA VAL A 74 -8.93 -14.43 7.42
C VAL A 74 -9.86 -14.24 6.23
N ASN A 75 -10.66 -13.17 6.24
CA ASN A 75 -11.66 -12.87 5.20
C ASN A 75 -12.58 -14.06 4.88
N GLY A 76 -13.01 -14.80 5.91
CA GLY A 76 -13.88 -15.98 5.79
C GLY A 76 -13.18 -17.25 5.30
N LYS A 77 -11.86 -17.22 5.09
CA LYS A 77 -11.06 -18.39 4.72
C LYS A 77 -10.38 -18.97 5.96
N LYS A 78 -10.59 -20.26 6.24
CA LYS A 78 -9.86 -20.99 7.29
C LYS A 78 -8.37 -21.04 6.99
N MET A 79 -7.57 -20.63 7.96
CA MET A 79 -6.12 -20.67 7.88
C MET A 79 -5.60 -21.94 8.58
N PRO A 80 -4.38 -22.40 8.22
CA PRO A 80 -3.72 -23.49 8.94
C PRO A 80 -3.64 -23.22 10.44
N GLU A 81 -3.72 -24.26 11.26
CA GLU A 81 -3.52 -24.15 12.70
C GLU A 81 -2.06 -23.83 13.05
N GLY A 82 -1.85 -23.18 14.18
CA GLY A 82 -0.51 -22.90 14.73
C GLY A 82 0.26 -21.77 14.03
N LEU A 83 -0.40 -20.92 13.23
CA LEU A 83 0.26 -19.71 12.71
C LEU A 83 0.65 -18.79 13.87
N GLN A 84 1.83 -18.22 13.75
CA GLN A 84 2.37 -17.25 14.69
C GLN A 84 2.28 -15.83 14.13
N GLU A 85 2.31 -14.82 15.00
CA GLU A 85 2.25 -13.42 14.57
C GLU A 85 3.41 -13.09 13.62
N SER A 86 3.12 -12.35 12.55
CA SER A 86 4.08 -11.97 11.51
C SER A 86 4.69 -13.16 10.74
N GLN A 87 4.09 -14.35 10.80
CA GLN A 87 4.52 -15.48 9.99
C GLN A 87 4.20 -15.25 8.49
N GLU A 88 5.14 -15.61 7.61
CA GLU A 88 4.91 -15.60 6.16
C GLU A 88 3.90 -16.69 5.77
N PHE A 89 2.95 -16.34 4.89
CA PHE A 89 2.08 -17.32 4.26
C PHE A 89 2.85 -18.13 3.21
N PRO A 90 2.50 -19.41 2.97
CA PRO A 90 3.12 -20.19 1.90
C PRO A 90 3.00 -19.52 0.52
N GLU A 91 1.85 -18.92 0.26
CA GLU A 91 1.59 -18.06 -0.88
C GLU A 91 0.86 -16.80 -0.41
N PRO A 92 1.11 -15.63 -1.02
CA PRO A 92 0.37 -14.42 -0.71
C PRO A 92 -1.13 -14.63 -0.94
N ILE A 93 -1.95 -14.08 -0.05
CA ILE A 93 -3.41 -14.20 -0.12
C ILE A 93 -4.04 -12.85 -0.45
N TYR A 94 -5.06 -12.89 -1.29
CA TYR A 94 -5.93 -11.75 -1.58
C TYR A 94 -7.06 -11.67 -0.54
N THR A 95 -7.19 -10.52 0.11
CA THR A 95 -8.09 -10.29 1.25
C THR A 95 -8.82 -8.96 1.09
N PRO A 96 -9.82 -8.86 0.19
CA PRO A 96 -10.45 -7.59 -0.15
C PRO A 96 -11.21 -6.96 1.02
N SER A 97 -11.31 -5.63 1.02
CA SER A 97 -12.30 -4.89 1.81
C SER A 97 -13.21 -4.04 0.92
N THR A 98 -14.39 -3.68 1.43
CA THR A 98 -15.17 -2.60 0.84
C THR A 98 -14.41 -1.28 0.98
N LYS A 99 -14.62 -0.36 0.04
CA LYS A 99 -14.20 1.03 0.17
C LYS A 99 -15.39 1.83 0.70
N ALA A 100 -15.38 2.18 1.97
CA ALA A 100 -16.50 2.87 2.61
C ALA A 100 -16.49 4.38 2.26
N GLU A 101 -17.66 5.05 2.36
CA GLU A 101 -17.72 6.51 2.25
C GLU A 101 -17.05 7.19 3.45
N LEU A 102 -16.72 8.48 3.32
CA LEU A 102 -16.09 9.25 4.39
C LEU A 102 -16.94 9.20 5.66
N GLY A 103 -16.39 8.62 6.73
CA GLY A 103 -17.05 8.48 8.03
C GLY A 103 -17.48 7.06 8.39
N GLU A 104 -17.44 6.13 7.43
CA GLU A 104 -17.66 4.70 7.67
C GLU A 104 -16.33 3.92 7.71
N HIS A 105 -16.38 2.67 8.20
CA HIS A 105 -15.21 1.81 8.28
C HIS A 105 -15.22 0.78 7.15
N ASP A 106 -14.06 0.58 6.51
CA ASP A 106 -13.86 -0.48 5.54
C ASP A 106 -14.12 -1.85 6.18
N GLU A 107 -14.87 -2.70 5.47
CA GLU A 107 -15.25 -4.02 5.95
C GLU A 107 -14.43 -5.08 5.19
N ASN A 108 -13.73 -5.96 5.92
CA ASN A 108 -13.09 -7.12 5.30
C ASN A 108 -14.18 -8.05 4.73
N ILE A 109 -14.13 -8.31 3.43
CA ILE A 109 -15.11 -9.15 2.74
C ILE A 109 -14.46 -10.38 2.11
N THR A 110 -15.29 -11.38 1.77
CA THR A 110 -14.84 -12.55 1.03
C THR A 110 -14.62 -12.24 -0.45
N THR A 111 -13.88 -13.09 -1.14
CA THR A 111 -13.67 -13.00 -2.60
C THR A 111 -14.98 -13.09 -3.39
N GLU A 112 -15.93 -13.88 -2.90
CA GLU A 112 -17.25 -14.06 -3.52
C GLU A 112 -18.10 -12.79 -3.35
N ARG A 113 -17.97 -12.10 -2.20
CA ARG A 113 -18.66 -10.82 -1.99
C ARG A 113 -18.05 -9.74 -2.87
N ALA A 114 -16.73 -9.68 -3.00
CA ALA A 114 -16.07 -8.76 -3.94
C ALA A 114 -16.56 -8.99 -5.40
N ALA A 115 -16.66 -10.25 -5.84
CA ALA A 115 -17.20 -10.61 -7.15
C ALA A 115 -18.65 -10.16 -7.37
N LYS A 116 -19.50 -10.20 -6.34
CA LYS A 116 -20.88 -9.65 -6.42
C LYS A 116 -20.91 -8.13 -6.55
N ILE A 117 -19.92 -7.42 -6.01
CA ILE A 117 -19.85 -5.95 -6.03
C ILE A 117 -19.35 -5.46 -7.39
N VAL A 118 -18.24 -6.03 -7.89
CA VAL A 118 -17.59 -5.51 -9.10
C VAL A 118 -17.86 -6.35 -10.35
N GLY A 119 -18.48 -7.53 -10.22
CA GLY A 119 -18.67 -8.50 -11.30
C GLY A 119 -17.53 -9.51 -11.38
N GLU A 120 -17.85 -10.77 -11.70
CA GLU A 120 -16.90 -11.90 -11.68
C GLU A 120 -15.67 -11.67 -12.57
N LYS A 121 -15.89 -11.14 -13.79
CA LYS A 121 -14.82 -10.80 -14.74
C LYS A 121 -13.78 -9.88 -14.10
N TYR A 122 -14.23 -8.79 -13.50
CA TYR A 122 -13.34 -7.77 -12.94
C TYR A 122 -12.73 -8.21 -11.62
N ALA A 123 -13.49 -8.89 -10.74
CA ALA A 123 -12.96 -9.39 -9.47
C ALA A 123 -11.81 -10.36 -9.68
N LYS A 124 -11.95 -11.31 -10.62
CA LYS A 124 -10.88 -12.23 -10.98
C LYS A 124 -9.64 -11.48 -11.47
N ARG A 125 -9.82 -10.50 -12.36
CA ARG A 125 -8.71 -9.72 -12.91
C ARG A 125 -8.01 -8.86 -11.86
N ILE A 126 -8.77 -8.26 -10.93
CA ILE A 126 -8.24 -7.48 -9.81
C ILE A 126 -7.41 -8.38 -8.89
N GLU A 127 -7.92 -9.56 -8.51
CA GLU A 127 -7.19 -10.51 -7.67
C GLU A 127 -5.88 -10.96 -8.32
N GLU A 128 -5.93 -11.36 -9.61
CA GLU A 128 -4.75 -11.75 -10.39
C GLU A 128 -3.68 -10.65 -10.43
N LEU A 129 -4.09 -9.43 -10.79
CA LEU A 129 -3.17 -8.28 -10.85
C LEU A 129 -2.61 -7.92 -9.48
N SER A 130 -3.43 -7.94 -8.43
CA SER A 130 -3.00 -7.62 -7.07
C SER A 130 -1.92 -8.58 -6.60
N LEU A 131 -2.13 -9.89 -6.79
CA LEU A 131 -1.16 -10.93 -6.44
C LEU A 131 0.11 -10.80 -7.27
N GLN A 132 0.00 -10.53 -8.58
CA GLN A 132 1.15 -10.37 -9.47
C GLN A 132 2.01 -9.17 -9.07
N VAL A 133 1.38 -8.01 -8.88
CA VAL A 133 2.05 -6.77 -8.45
C VAL A 133 2.69 -6.95 -7.08
N TYR A 134 1.99 -7.53 -6.12
CA TYR A 134 2.52 -7.80 -4.79
C TYR A 134 3.76 -8.70 -4.85
N LYS A 135 3.73 -9.81 -5.59
CA LYS A 135 4.88 -10.73 -5.72
C LYS A 135 6.10 -10.02 -6.29
N ALA A 136 5.94 -9.30 -7.40
CA ALA A 136 7.04 -8.56 -8.03
C ALA A 136 7.66 -7.51 -7.09
N ALA A 137 6.82 -6.79 -6.34
CA ALA A 137 7.27 -5.78 -5.39
C ALA A 137 7.91 -6.38 -4.12
N ARG A 138 7.33 -7.45 -3.59
CA ARG A 138 7.85 -8.20 -2.43
C ARG A 138 9.26 -8.66 -2.73
N ASP A 139 9.48 -9.27 -3.89
CA ASP A 139 10.79 -9.82 -4.26
C ASP A 139 11.81 -8.70 -4.43
N TYR A 140 11.45 -7.62 -5.14
CA TYR A 140 12.27 -6.41 -5.28
C TYR A 140 12.71 -5.80 -3.93
N ALA A 141 11.76 -5.62 -3.02
CA ALA A 141 12.01 -5.02 -1.72
C ALA A 141 12.85 -5.94 -0.83
N ARG A 142 12.59 -7.26 -0.88
CA ARG A 142 13.27 -8.27 -0.07
C ARG A 142 14.76 -8.38 -0.40
N GLU A 143 15.13 -8.14 -1.65
CA GLU A 143 16.53 -8.03 -2.09
C GLU A 143 17.22 -6.77 -1.52
N ARG A 144 16.45 -5.72 -1.26
CA ARG A 144 16.93 -4.43 -0.72
C ARG A 144 16.83 -4.33 0.80
N GLY A 145 16.43 -5.42 1.47
CA GLY A 145 16.35 -5.46 2.93
C GLY A 145 15.02 -5.01 3.53
N ILE A 146 13.96 -4.85 2.73
CA ILE A 146 12.61 -4.55 3.20
C ILE A 146 11.67 -5.74 2.95
N ILE A 147 10.91 -6.12 3.96
CA ILE A 147 9.78 -7.03 3.82
C ILE A 147 8.50 -6.21 3.65
N ILE A 148 7.76 -6.48 2.58
CA ILE A 148 6.40 -5.93 2.41
C ILE A 148 5.43 -6.95 2.99
N ALA A 149 4.94 -6.70 4.21
CA ALA A 149 4.09 -7.66 4.91
C ALA A 149 2.71 -7.81 4.25
N ASP A 150 2.11 -6.66 3.96
CA ASP A 150 0.88 -6.52 3.20
C ASP A 150 0.83 -5.15 2.52
N THR A 151 -0.10 -5.00 1.57
CA THR A 151 -0.35 -3.74 0.86
C THR A 151 -1.79 -3.66 0.39
N LYS A 152 -2.33 -2.45 0.31
CA LYS A 152 -3.58 -2.11 -0.38
C LYS A 152 -3.27 -1.60 -1.78
N PHE A 153 -4.03 -2.08 -2.76
CA PHE A 153 -4.12 -1.48 -4.09
C PHE A 153 -5.52 -0.94 -4.35
N GLU A 154 -5.62 0.00 -5.27
CA GLU A 154 -6.90 0.40 -5.87
C GLU A 154 -6.83 0.20 -7.38
N PHE A 155 -7.98 -0.11 -7.96
CA PHE A 155 -8.11 -0.31 -9.40
C PHE A 155 -9.23 0.54 -9.96
N GLY A 156 -9.02 1.01 -11.19
CA GLY A 156 -10.02 1.66 -12.01
C GLY A 156 -10.38 0.82 -13.23
N LEU A 157 -11.52 1.15 -13.83
CA LEU A 157 -11.94 0.65 -15.14
C LEU A 157 -11.68 1.71 -16.20
N ASP A 158 -10.95 1.30 -17.23
CA ASP A 158 -10.98 1.95 -18.53
C ASP A 158 -12.20 1.42 -19.29
N GLU A 159 -13.28 2.21 -19.33
CA GLU A 159 -14.56 1.77 -19.90
C GLU A 159 -14.52 1.61 -21.43
N GLU A 160 -13.62 2.33 -22.12
CA GLU A 160 -13.47 2.23 -23.57
C GLU A 160 -12.72 0.95 -23.97
N ALA A 161 -11.67 0.62 -23.22
CA ALA A 161 -10.88 -0.59 -23.46
C ALA A 161 -11.44 -1.83 -22.75
N ASP A 162 -12.38 -1.67 -21.81
CA ASP A 162 -12.91 -2.71 -20.93
C ASP A 162 -11.79 -3.41 -20.12
N GLU A 163 -10.87 -2.58 -19.58
CA GLU A 163 -9.61 -3.00 -18.94
C GLU A 163 -9.47 -2.52 -17.49
N VAL A 164 -8.92 -3.38 -16.63
CA VAL A 164 -8.59 -3.06 -15.23
C VAL A 164 -7.22 -2.38 -15.15
N VAL A 165 -7.18 -1.22 -14.50
CA VAL A 165 -5.99 -0.36 -14.42
C VAL A 165 -5.59 -0.13 -12.97
N LEU A 166 -4.31 -0.27 -12.64
CA LEU A 166 -3.78 0.06 -11.32
C LEU A 166 -3.77 1.59 -11.12
N ILE A 167 -4.38 2.06 -10.05
CA ILE A 167 -4.53 3.49 -9.74
C ILE A 167 -4.02 3.80 -8.32
N ASP A 168 -4.29 5.01 -7.86
CA ASP A 168 -3.95 5.52 -6.52
C ASP A 168 -2.43 5.54 -6.26
N GLU A 169 -2.02 5.75 -5.01
CA GLU A 169 -0.67 5.42 -4.60
C GLU A 169 -0.42 3.91 -4.57
N VAL A 170 0.83 3.52 -4.78
CA VAL A 170 1.23 2.11 -4.88
C VAL A 170 2.49 1.89 -4.08
N LEU A 171 2.42 0.95 -3.14
CA LEU A 171 3.56 0.44 -2.37
C LEU A 171 4.32 1.56 -1.64
N THR A 172 3.58 2.35 -0.89
CA THR A 172 4.09 3.40 -0.01
C THR A 172 3.98 2.97 1.45
N PRO A 173 4.67 3.61 2.39
CA PRO A 173 4.48 3.32 3.81
C PRO A 173 3.05 3.64 4.32
N ASP A 174 2.23 4.34 3.52
CA ASP A 174 0.83 4.63 3.85
C ASP A 174 -0.10 3.49 3.42
N SER A 175 0.17 2.92 2.25
CA SER A 175 -0.61 1.82 1.65
C SER A 175 -0.07 0.42 1.99
N SER A 176 1.12 0.32 2.57
CA SER A 176 1.82 -0.95 2.84
C SER A 176 2.46 -0.99 4.22
N ARG A 177 2.63 -2.21 4.75
CA ARG A 177 3.46 -2.46 5.93
C ARG A 177 4.87 -2.88 5.53
N PHE A 178 5.86 -2.07 5.91
CA PHE A 178 7.26 -2.29 5.56
C PHE A 178 8.10 -2.62 6.78
N TRP A 179 8.67 -3.82 6.82
CA TRP A 179 9.52 -4.26 7.92
C TRP A 179 10.99 -4.33 7.50
N PRO A 180 11.94 -3.92 8.36
CA PRO A 180 13.35 -4.19 8.14
C PRO A 180 13.62 -5.70 8.19
N LYS A 181 14.12 -6.26 7.08
CA LYS A 181 14.43 -7.70 6.97
C LYS A 181 15.43 -8.16 8.01
N SER A 182 16.36 -7.29 8.42
CA SER A 182 17.39 -7.58 9.42
C SER A 182 16.84 -7.79 10.85
N GLU A 183 15.67 -7.26 11.16
CA GLU A 183 15.07 -7.34 12.50
C GLU A 183 13.85 -8.28 12.54
N TYR A 184 13.49 -8.83 11.38
CA TYR A 184 12.31 -9.67 11.22
C TYR A 184 12.39 -10.94 12.07
N GLN A 185 11.35 -11.17 12.87
CA GLN A 185 11.22 -12.38 13.67
C GLN A 185 9.76 -12.82 13.80
N VAL A 186 9.49 -14.08 13.47
CA VAL A 186 8.17 -14.71 13.66
C VAL A 186 7.81 -14.77 15.15
N GLY A 187 6.52 -14.62 15.46
CA GLY A 187 5.98 -14.74 16.81
C GLY A 187 5.88 -13.43 17.59
N ARG A 188 6.16 -12.28 16.94
CA ARG A 188 6.04 -10.95 17.55
C ARG A 188 5.55 -9.90 16.56
N SER A 189 5.21 -8.72 17.07
CA SER A 189 5.07 -7.51 16.25
C SER A 189 6.43 -7.06 15.73
N GLN A 190 6.45 -6.40 14.57
CA GLN A 190 7.68 -5.94 13.92
C GLN A 190 7.88 -4.44 14.09
N SER A 191 9.13 -4.00 14.09
CA SER A 191 9.46 -2.62 13.76
C SER A 191 9.00 -2.33 12.33
N SER A 192 8.60 -1.08 12.06
CA SER A 192 8.09 -0.71 10.76
C SER A 192 8.68 0.60 10.25
N PHE A 193 8.82 0.70 8.93
CA PHE A 193 9.09 1.95 8.24
C PHE A 193 7.82 2.77 7.97
N ASP A 194 6.66 2.29 8.41
CA ASP A 194 5.35 2.94 8.26
C ASP A 194 4.90 3.69 9.52
N LYS A 195 3.61 4.03 9.56
CA LYS A 195 2.92 4.72 10.66
C LYS A 195 2.91 3.98 12.00
N GLN A 196 3.51 2.80 12.14
CA GLN A 196 3.46 2.02 13.38
C GLN A 196 4.04 2.78 14.59
N GLY A 197 5.18 3.47 14.42
CA GLY A 197 5.76 4.29 15.51
C GLY A 197 4.82 5.40 15.98
N LEU A 198 4.15 6.08 15.04
CA LEU A 198 3.13 7.08 15.35
C LEU A 198 1.90 6.46 16.03
N ARG A 199 1.43 5.29 15.56
CA ARG A 199 0.30 4.57 16.16
C ARG A 199 0.59 4.14 17.60
N ASP A 200 1.82 3.68 17.85
CA ASP A 200 2.27 3.28 19.18
C ASP A 200 2.35 4.49 20.11
N TRP A 201 2.94 5.61 19.65
CA TRP A 201 2.97 6.87 20.39
C TRP A 201 1.55 7.38 20.73
N LEU A 202 0.63 7.41 19.76
CA LEU A 202 -0.76 7.80 19.98
C LEU A 202 -1.46 6.91 21.02
N THR A 203 -1.19 5.60 20.98
CA THR A 203 -1.80 4.64 21.91
C THR A 203 -1.23 4.79 23.32
N GLN A 204 0.09 4.87 23.45
CA GLN A 204 0.79 5.02 24.73
C GLN A 204 0.43 6.32 25.45
N ASN A 205 0.15 7.38 24.70
CA ASN A 205 -0.25 8.68 25.25
C ASN A 205 -1.77 8.85 25.40
N GLY A 206 -2.57 7.81 25.11
CA GLY A 206 -4.04 7.90 25.18
C GLY A 206 -4.64 8.93 24.23
N LEU A 207 -3.99 9.13 23.08
CA LEU A 207 -4.38 10.08 22.02
C LEU A 207 -5.02 9.38 20.82
N LYS A 208 -5.02 8.04 20.79
CA LYS A 208 -5.62 7.26 19.71
C LYS A 208 -7.10 7.63 19.52
N GLY A 209 -7.44 8.11 18.31
CA GLY A 209 -8.80 8.49 17.92
C GLY A 209 -9.23 9.88 18.40
N LYS A 210 -8.32 10.67 19.01
CA LYS A 210 -8.57 12.08 19.30
C LYS A 210 -8.30 12.92 18.06
N GLU A 211 -9.14 13.94 17.86
CA GLU A 211 -8.98 14.95 16.82
C GLU A 211 -7.95 16.00 17.26
N ASP A 212 -7.40 16.75 16.31
CA ASP A 212 -6.49 17.88 16.51
C ASP A 212 -5.27 17.58 17.41
N VAL A 213 -4.75 16.36 17.34
CA VAL A 213 -3.53 15.97 18.06
C VAL A 213 -2.30 16.54 17.35
N GLU A 214 -1.62 17.49 18.00
CA GLU A 214 -0.32 17.97 17.56
C GLU A 214 0.78 16.96 17.91
N MET A 215 1.61 16.62 16.92
CA MET A 215 2.77 15.75 17.11
C MET A 215 3.97 16.59 17.58
N PRO A 216 4.65 16.19 18.66
CA PRO A 216 5.95 16.75 19.02
C PRO A 216 6.98 16.60 17.90
N ASP A 217 7.92 17.55 17.80
CA ASP A 217 8.94 17.61 16.74
C ASP A 217 9.74 16.31 16.61
N ASP A 218 10.07 15.64 17.73
CA ASP A 218 10.81 14.39 17.72
C ASP A 218 10.01 13.23 17.10
N VAL A 219 8.69 13.20 17.30
CA VAL A 219 7.79 12.24 16.65
C VAL A 219 7.69 12.53 15.15
N VAL A 220 7.61 13.81 14.77
CA VAL A 220 7.59 14.24 13.37
C VAL A 220 8.87 13.83 12.67
N GLU A 221 10.04 14.16 13.24
CA GLU A 221 11.33 13.85 12.64
C GLU A 221 11.61 12.35 12.60
N ALA A 222 11.25 11.59 13.64
CA ALA A 222 11.36 10.13 13.63
C ALA A 222 10.49 9.50 12.54
N THR A 223 9.24 9.97 12.40
CA THR A 223 8.33 9.51 11.34
C THR A 223 8.90 9.85 9.97
N ARG A 224 9.32 11.10 9.75
CA ARG A 224 9.92 11.57 8.50
C ARG A 224 11.15 10.76 8.13
N ALA A 225 12.04 10.49 9.09
CA ALA A 225 13.25 9.70 8.87
C ALA A 225 12.95 8.30 8.33
N LYS A 226 11.91 7.62 8.87
CA LYS A 226 11.50 6.29 8.40
C LYS A 226 11.00 6.30 6.96
N TYR A 227 10.24 7.31 6.57
CA TYR A 227 9.77 7.46 5.19
C TYR A 227 10.92 7.72 4.23
N LEU A 228 11.87 8.58 4.60
CA LEU A 228 13.05 8.88 3.80
C LEU A 228 13.99 7.67 3.69
N GLU A 229 14.13 6.90 4.76
CA GLU A 229 14.91 5.66 4.80
C GLU A 229 14.31 4.61 3.84
N ALA A 230 13.01 4.34 3.96
CA ALA A 230 12.32 3.43 3.05
C ALA A 230 12.39 3.90 1.59
N PHE A 231 12.23 5.20 1.34
CA PHE A 231 12.41 5.79 0.02
C PHE A 231 13.80 5.47 -0.53
N LYS A 232 14.85 5.81 0.22
CA LYS A 232 16.24 5.61 -0.22
C LYS A 232 16.57 4.14 -0.48
N ILE A 233 16.12 3.24 0.39
CA ILE A 233 16.35 1.79 0.22
C ILE A 233 15.66 1.27 -1.05
N LEU A 234 14.41 1.67 -1.28
CA LEU A 234 13.61 1.14 -2.40
C LEU A 234 13.99 1.77 -3.73
N THR A 235 14.30 3.07 -3.78
CA THR A 235 14.62 3.77 -5.03
C THR A 235 16.11 3.79 -5.35
N GLY A 236 16.97 3.60 -4.34
CA GLY A 236 18.42 3.74 -4.47
C GLY A 236 18.93 5.19 -4.47
N ALA A 237 18.05 6.18 -4.31
CA ALA A 237 18.39 7.60 -4.28
C ALA A 237 17.70 8.32 -3.12
N SER A 238 18.28 9.41 -2.62
CA SER A 238 17.60 10.28 -1.67
C SER A 238 16.43 11.03 -2.35
N LEU A 239 15.47 11.48 -1.53
CA LEU A 239 14.38 12.31 -2.04
C LEU A 239 14.92 13.62 -2.64
N GLU A 240 15.93 14.22 -2.02
CA GLU A 240 16.55 15.46 -2.51
C GLU A 240 17.19 15.29 -3.89
N GLU A 241 17.98 14.22 -4.09
CA GLU A 241 18.55 13.89 -5.40
C GLU A 241 17.46 13.67 -6.44
N THR A 242 16.41 12.93 -6.08
CA THR A 242 15.27 12.67 -6.98
C THR A 242 14.61 13.99 -7.40
N LEU A 243 14.30 14.88 -6.45
CA LEU A 243 13.64 16.15 -6.73
C LEU A 243 14.47 17.10 -7.61
N ARG A 244 15.80 17.06 -7.49
CA ARG A 244 16.72 17.85 -8.35
C ARG A 244 16.72 17.37 -9.81
N THR A 245 16.42 16.09 -10.04
CA THR A 245 16.35 15.51 -11.39
C THR A 245 14.97 15.59 -12.03
N MET A 246 13.97 16.14 -11.32
CA MET A 246 12.57 16.21 -11.76
C MET A 246 12.24 17.45 -12.63
N ASP A 247 13.26 18.15 -13.15
CA ASP A 247 13.10 19.34 -14.02
C ASP A 247 13.02 18.98 -15.52
#